data_AF-A0A3N4JFN6-F1
#
_entry.id   AF-A0A3N4JFN6-F1
#
_cell.length_a   1.000
_cell.length_b   1.000
_cell.length_c   1.000
_cell.angle_alpha   90.00
_cell.angle_beta   90.00
_cell.angle_gamma   90.00
#
_symmetry.space_group_name_H-M   'P 1'
#
loop_
_entity.id
_entity.type
_entity.pdbx_description
1 polymer ?
#
loop_
_entity_poly.entity_id
_entity_poly.type
_entity_poly.pdbx_seq_one_letter_code
_entity_poly.pdbx_strand_id
1 'polypeptide(L)'
;GVDNEVQEILNSASERAIEAVLLHNPTTVDVLAKIQCSIIHFAHHSIPNANPSNSHFLLLMPNGKNAYKLIVRDISNANIENSQRVYLSACSSHKNITVDLADEVIHLASGFQVVRFSHVLANMSESEDTACGEVAREFYWLLFNNDGNVDGHQRVTIAFHEVMKRLRDKRPLAFLTWAPFMHCEA
;
A
#
# COMPACT_ATOMS: atom_id res chain seq x y z
N GLY A 1 12.13 3.38 -7.41
CA GLY A 1 11.25 2.93 -8.51
C GLY A 1 10.59 1.65 -8.08
N VAL A 2 9.43 1.33 -8.66
CA VAL A 2 8.59 0.18 -8.27
C VAL A 2 9.37 -1.14 -8.24
N ASP A 3 10.25 -1.40 -9.20
CA ASP A 3 11.05 -2.64 -9.23
C ASP A 3 11.97 -2.77 -8.02
N ASN A 4 12.58 -1.66 -7.58
CA ASN A 4 13.43 -1.65 -6.40
C ASN A 4 12.61 -1.88 -5.12
N GLU A 5 11.45 -1.26 -5.03
CA GLU A 5 10.52 -1.49 -3.92
C GLU A 5 10.10 -2.96 -3.83
N VAL A 6 9.64 -3.55 -4.95
CA VAL A 6 9.25 -4.97 -5.01
C VAL A 6 10.40 -5.87 -4.58
N GLN A 7 11.62 -5.61 -5.04
CA GLN A 7 12.78 -6.42 -4.70
C GLN A 7 13.09 -6.37 -3.19
N GLU A 8 13.01 -5.19 -2.57
CA GLU A 8 13.25 -5.02 -1.13
C GLU A 8 12.21 -5.74 -0.27
N ILE A 9 10.94 -5.75 -0.71
CA ILE A 9 9.87 -6.50 -0.04
C ILE A 9 10.14 -8.01 -0.13
N LEU A 10 10.46 -8.51 -1.33
CA LEU A 10 10.75 -9.93 -1.54
C LEU A 10 11.97 -10.40 -0.75
N ASN A 11 13.02 -9.58 -0.68
CA ASN A 11 14.20 -9.85 0.14
C ASN A 11 13.82 -9.95 1.62
N SER A 12 13.07 -8.95 2.13
CA SER A 12 12.64 -8.90 3.53
C SER A 12 11.78 -10.11 3.93
N ALA A 13 10.92 -10.57 3.02
CA ALA A 13 10.08 -11.75 3.20
C ALA A 13 10.90 -13.06 3.17
N SER A 14 11.79 -13.21 2.19
CA SER A 14 12.65 -14.39 2.01
C SER A 14 13.56 -14.62 3.22
N GLU A 15 14.20 -13.56 3.73
CA GLU A 15 15.07 -13.60 4.92
C GLU A 15 14.35 -14.13 6.17
N ARG A 16 13.02 -14.08 6.20
CA ARG A 16 12.19 -14.39 7.37
C ARG A 16 11.20 -15.53 7.13
N ALA A 17 11.42 -16.28 6.04
CA ALA A 17 10.58 -17.42 5.64
C ALA A 17 9.09 -17.07 5.51
N ILE A 18 8.79 -15.84 5.08
CA ILE A 18 7.42 -15.40 4.78
C ILE A 18 7.14 -15.68 3.30
N GLU A 19 6.03 -16.36 3.02
CA GLU A 19 5.57 -16.58 1.66
C GLU A 19 5.11 -15.25 1.05
N ALA A 20 5.81 -14.80 0.01
CA ALA A 20 5.45 -13.63 -0.77
C ALA A 20 5.16 -14.02 -2.22
N VAL A 21 4.03 -13.56 -2.75
CA VAL A 21 3.61 -13.81 -4.14
C VAL A 21 3.62 -12.48 -4.89
N LEU A 22 4.52 -12.35 -5.87
CA LEU A 22 4.53 -11.22 -6.79
C LEU A 22 3.58 -11.48 -7.96
N LEU A 23 2.63 -10.57 -8.15
CA LEU A 23 1.76 -10.56 -9.33
C LEU A 23 2.23 -9.47 -10.30
N HIS A 24 2.85 -9.86 -11.41
CA HIS A 24 3.35 -8.94 -12.43
C HIS A 24 2.30 -8.72 -13.53
N ASN A 25 1.87 -7.47 -13.72
CA ASN A 25 0.78 -7.07 -14.63
C ASN A 25 -0.50 -7.92 -14.49
N PRO A 26 -1.07 -8.07 -13.28
CA PRO A 26 -2.20 -8.95 -13.06
C PRO A 26 -3.49 -8.42 -13.70
N THR A 27 -4.40 -9.33 -14.04
CA THR A 27 -5.80 -8.99 -14.29
C THR A 27 -6.55 -8.84 -12.96
N THR A 28 -7.75 -8.25 -13.01
CA THR A 28 -8.65 -8.18 -11.84
C THR A 28 -8.92 -9.59 -11.27
N VAL A 29 -9.06 -10.60 -12.14
CA VAL A 29 -9.32 -11.98 -11.73
C VAL A 29 -8.12 -12.57 -10.97
N ASP A 30 -6.90 -12.30 -11.44
CA ASP A 30 -5.68 -12.81 -10.79
C ASP A 30 -5.53 -12.26 -9.37
N VAL A 31 -5.80 -10.96 -9.18
CA VAL A 31 -5.74 -10.33 -7.85
C VAL A 31 -6.81 -10.90 -6.93
N LEU A 32 -8.07 -10.99 -7.39
CA LEU A 32 -9.16 -11.52 -6.57
C LEU A 32 -8.93 -13.00 -6.19
N ALA A 33 -8.28 -13.79 -7.04
CA ALA A 33 -7.91 -15.18 -6.73
C ALA A 33 -6.84 -15.30 -5.63
N LYS A 34 -6.08 -14.24 -5.35
CA LYS A 34 -4.99 -14.20 -4.36
C LYS A 34 -5.25 -13.27 -3.18
N ILE A 35 -6.45 -12.67 -3.11
CA ILE A 35 -6.79 -11.65 -2.10
C ILE A 35 -6.91 -12.21 -0.67
N GLN A 36 -6.96 -13.53 -0.53
CA GLN A 36 -6.99 -14.26 0.74
C GLN A 36 -5.56 -14.40 1.29
N CYS A 37 -4.98 -13.30 1.76
CA CYS A 37 -3.67 -13.27 2.43
C CYS A 37 -3.69 -12.33 3.64
N SER A 38 -2.59 -12.27 4.40
CA SER A 38 -2.49 -11.43 5.60
C SER A 38 -2.06 -9.99 5.28
N ILE A 39 -1.38 -9.77 4.16
CA ILE A 39 -0.86 -8.44 3.76
C ILE A 39 -0.97 -8.35 2.24
N ILE A 40 -1.47 -7.22 1.76
CA ILE A 40 -1.47 -6.90 0.33
C ILE A 40 -0.75 -5.58 0.10
N HIS A 41 0.26 -5.62 -0.75
CA HIS A 41 1.00 -4.45 -1.19
C HIS A 41 0.62 -4.11 -2.62
N PHE A 42 0.13 -2.90 -2.87
CA PHE A 42 -0.12 -2.38 -4.21
C PHE A 42 0.86 -1.24 -4.51
N ALA A 43 1.83 -1.49 -5.39
CA ALA A 43 2.68 -0.46 -5.96
C ALA A 43 2.06 0.09 -7.27
N HIS A 44 0.79 0.49 -7.22
CA HIS A 44 0.01 0.91 -8.40
C HIS A 44 -0.75 2.21 -8.14
N HIS A 45 -1.11 2.88 -9.23
CA HIS A 45 -2.02 4.02 -9.20
C HIS A 45 -3.43 3.61 -8.77
N SER A 46 -3.96 4.35 -7.82
CA SER A 46 -5.36 4.32 -7.42
C SER A 46 -6.09 5.53 -7.95
N ILE A 47 -7.32 5.34 -8.41
CA ILE A 47 -8.23 6.42 -8.82
C ILE A 47 -9.38 6.48 -7.81
N PRO A 48 -9.53 7.60 -7.07
CA PRO A 48 -10.64 7.80 -6.16
C PRO A 48 -11.94 8.02 -6.93
N ASN A 49 -13.06 7.75 -6.27
CA ASN A 49 -14.38 8.04 -6.80
C ASN A 49 -15.24 8.70 -5.72
N ALA A 50 -16.16 9.58 -6.11
CA ALA A 50 -17.11 10.22 -5.21
C ALA A 50 -17.93 9.20 -4.39
N ASN A 51 -18.17 8.00 -4.94
CA ASN A 51 -18.57 6.84 -4.15
C ASN A 51 -17.31 6.01 -3.81
N PRO A 52 -16.87 5.96 -2.54
CA PRO A 52 -15.66 5.25 -2.14
C PRO A 52 -15.62 3.77 -2.55
N SER A 53 -16.78 3.09 -2.62
CA SER A 53 -16.86 1.69 -3.07
C SER A 53 -16.56 1.52 -4.56
N ASN A 54 -16.61 2.59 -5.36
CA ASN A 54 -16.27 2.59 -6.78
C ASN A 54 -14.85 3.12 -7.06
N SER A 55 -14.09 3.50 -6.01
CA SER A 55 -12.66 3.74 -6.14
C SER A 55 -11.98 2.47 -6.66
N HIS A 56 -10.88 2.60 -7.42
CA HIS A 56 -10.27 1.45 -8.07
C HIS A 56 -8.77 1.61 -8.30
N PHE A 57 -8.06 0.49 -8.38
CA PHE A 57 -6.68 0.46 -8.88
C PHE A 57 -6.65 0.30 -10.39
N LEU A 58 -5.64 0.91 -11.00
CA LEU A 58 -5.25 0.63 -12.36
C LEU A 58 -4.18 -0.46 -12.37
N LEU A 59 -4.53 -1.65 -12.86
CA LEU A 59 -3.60 -2.74 -13.11
C LEU A 59 -3.12 -2.62 -14.56
N LEU A 60 -1.94 -2.01 -14.75
CA LEU A 60 -1.41 -1.75 -16.09
C LEU A 60 -1.14 -3.07 -16.82
N MET A 61 -1.54 -3.13 -18.08
CA MET A 61 -1.19 -4.24 -18.96
C MET A 61 0.27 -4.11 -19.41
N PRO A 62 0.93 -5.21 -19.84
CA PRO A 62 2.32 -5.17 -20.29
C PRO A 62 2.59 -4.20 -21.45
N ASN A 63 1.55 -3.84 -22.21
CA ASN A 63 1.65 -2.90 -23.32
C ASN A 63 1.66 -1.41 -22.89
N GLY A 64 1.46 -1.12 -21.60
CA GLY A 64 1.41 0.23 -21.01
C GLY A 64 0.28 1.13 -21.53
N LYS A 65 -0.63 0.61 -22.36
CA LYS A 65 -1.68 1.37 -23.05
C LYS A 65 -3.07 1.11 -22.49
N ASN A 66 -3.25 -0.06 -21.91
CA ASN A 66 -4.51 -0.49 -21.31
C ASN A 66 -4.28 -0.85 -19.85
N ALA A 67 -5.34 -0.79 -19.06
CA ALA A 67 -5.33 -1.21 -17.66
C ALA A 67 -6.63 -1.91 -17.31
N TYR A 68 -6.54 -2.95 -16.48
CA TYR A 68 -7.72 -3.48 -15.79
C TYR A 68 -8.04 -2.59 -14.58
N LYS A 69 -9.32 -2.57 -14.20
CA LYS A 69 -9.77 -1.89 -12.99
C LYS A 69 -10.04 -2.92 -11.91
N LEU A 70 -9.39 -2.76 -10.77
CA LEU A 70 -9.72 -3.51 -9.56
C LEU A 70 -10.51 -2.59 -8.65
N ILE A 71 -11.84 -2.76 -8.63
CA ILE A 71 -12.76 -1.89 -7.89
C ILE A 71 -12.79 -2.32 -6.43
N VAL A 72 -12.81 -1.35 -5.52
CA VAL A 72 -12.93 -1.56 -4.07
C VAL A 72 -14.12 -2.48 -3.73
N ARG A 73 -15.29 -2.27 -4.33
CA ARG A 73 -16.45 -3.14 -4.14
C ARG A 73 -16.19 -4.60 -4.54
N ASP A 74 -15.41 -4.86 -5.58
CA ASP A 74 -15.10 -6.24 -6.00
C ASP A 74 -14.21 -6.94 -4.96
N ILE A 75 -13.27 -6.19 -4.37
CA ILE A 75 -12.49 -6.63 -3.21
C ILE A 75 -13.43 -6.94 -2.03
N SER A 76 -14.39 -6.04 -1.74
CA SER A 76 -15.38 -6.24 -0.66
C SER A 76 -16.17 -7.53 -0.82
N ASN A 77 -16.57 -7.82 -2.06
CA ASN A 77 -17.47 -8.92 -2.40
C ASN A 77 -16.76 -10.27 -2.47
N ALA A 78 -15.42 -10.29 -2.51
CA ALA A 78 -14.63 -11.52 -2.52
C ALA A 78 -14.69 -12.32 -1.20
N ASN A 79 -15.61 -11.96 -0.29
CA ASN A 79 -15.84 -12.56 1.03
C ASN A 79 -14.54 -12.88 1.74
N ILE A 80 -13.77 -11.82 1.98
CA ILE A 80 -12.47 -11.95 2.60
C ILE A 80 -12.69 -12.06 4.11
N GLU A 81 -12.53 -13.26 4.67
CA GLU A 81 -12.71 -13.51 6.10
C GLU A 81 -11.73 -12.67 6.93
N ASN A 82 -12.04 -12.50 8.22
CA ASN A 82 -11.39 -11.61 9.22
C ASN A 82 -9.87 -11.86 9.41
N SER A 83 -9.04 -11.66 8.39
CA SER A 83 -7.61 -11.53 8.55
C SER A 83 -7.27 -10.05 8.74
N GLN A 84 -6.45 -9.75 9.75
CA GLN A 84 -5.88 -8.43 10.02
C GLN A 84 -5.04 -8.02 8.80
N ARG A 85 -5.64 -7.40 7.80
CA ARG A 85 -4.95 -7.08 6.55
C ARG A 85 -4.43 -5.67 6.54
N VAL A 86 -3.15 -5.56 6.18
CA VAL A 86 -2.49 -4.30 5.86
C VAL A 86 -2.55 -4.11 4.35
N TYR A 87 -3.10 -2.98 3.95
CA TYR A 87 -3.00 -2.45 2.60
C TYR A 87 -1.91 -1.38 2.59
N LEU A 88 -0.88 -1.59 1.79
CA LEU A 88 0.20 -0.62 1.57
C LEU A 88 0.18 -0.16 0.12
N SER A 89 -0.01 1.14 -0.09
CA SER A 89 0.06 1.78 -1.39
C SER A 89 1.30 2.64 -1.52
N ALA A 90 2.14 2.30 -2.49
CA ALA A 90 3.16 3.18 -3.01
C ALA A 90 2.67 3.77 -4.33
N CYS A 91 2.18 5.01 -4.28
CA CYS A 91 1.82 5.76 -5.47
C CYS A 91 3.10 6.05 -6.29
N SER A 92 3.24 5.42 -7.46
CA SER A 92 4.38 5.63 -8.36
C SER A 92 3.99 6.50 -9.56
N SER A 93 4.21 7.81 -9.49
CA SER A 93 4.31 8.80 -10.57
C SER A 93 3.64 8.50 -11.94
N HIS A 94 2.60 9.26 -12.31
CA HIS A 94 2.36 9.70 -13.68
C HIS A 94 2.03 11.20 -13.62
N LYS A 95 2.85 12.01 -14.28
CA LYS A 95 2.75 13.47 -14.34
C LYS A 95 1.38 13.92 -14.87
N ASN A 96 0.42 14.18 -14.00
CA ASN A 96 -0.68 15.12 -14.25
C ASN A 96 -1.22 15.62 -12.91
N ILE A 97 -1.12 16.93 -12.74
CA ILE A 97 -1.34 17.67 -11.50
C ILE A 97 -2.83 17.99 -11.35
N THR A 98 -3.43 17.61 -10.22
CA THR A 98 -4.63 18.27 -9.68
C THR A 98 -4.45 18.53 -8.18
N VAL A 99 -5.09 19.59 -7.69
CA VAL A 99 -4.84 20.24 -6.40
C VAL A 99 -5.57 19.54 -5.22
N ASP A 100 -6.32 18.47 -5.48
CA ASP A 100 -7.24 17.81 -4.52
C ASP A 100 -6.70 16.50 -3.89
N LEU A 101 -5.38 16.26 -3.90
CA LEU A 101 -4.75 14.99 -3.47
C LEU A 101 -5.12 14.53 -2.04
N ALA A 102 -5.37 15.45 -1.11
CA ALA A 102 -5.75 15.08 0.26
C ALA A 102 -7.16 14.47 0.32
N ASP A 103 -8.11 15.03 -0.42
CA ASP A 103 -9.49 14.53 -0.49
C ASP A 103 -9.54 13.19 -1.22
N GLU A 104 -8.66 12.99 -2.20
CA GLU A 104 -8.52 11.74 -2.95
C GLU A 104 -8.09 10.56 -2.05
N VAL A 105 -7.09 10.76 -1.18
CA VAL A 105 -6.62 9.69 -0.30
C VAL A 105 -7.59 9.44 0.86
N ILE A 106 -8.31 10.45 1.34
CA ILE A 106 -9.43 10.25 2.29
C ILE A 106 -10.54 9.42 1.63
N HIS A 107 -10.92 9.72 0.38
CA HIS A 107 -11.89 8.94 -0.37
C HIS A 107 -11.40 7.51 -0.68
N LEU A 108 -10.10 7.34 -0.88
CA LEU A 108 -9.50 6.04 -1.12
C LEU A 108 -9.41 5.20 0.15
N ALA A 109 -8.90 5.77 1.24
CA ALA A 109 -8.80 5.13 2.54
C ALA A 109 -10.18 4.76 3.09
N SER A 110 -11.18 5.64 2.93
CA SER A 110 -12.58 5.32 3.29
C SER A 110 -13.15 4.19 2.42
N GLY A 111 -12.81 4.13 1.13
CA GLY A 111 -13.13 2.96 0.28
C GLY A 111 -12.50 1.67 0.83
N PHE A 112 -11.25 1.74 1.27
CA PHE A 112 -10.55 0.57 1.83
C PHE A 112 -11.01 0.16 3.24
N GLN A 113 -11.58 1.09 4.02
CA GLN A 113 -12.28 0.75 5.25
C GLN A 113 -13.57 -0.04 4.97
N VAL A 114 -14.28 0.24 3.86
CA VAL A 114 -15.49 -0.52 3.46
C VAL A 114 -15.18 -2.00 3.21
N VAL A 115 -13.97 -2.33 2.75
CA VAL A 115 -13.53 -3.72 2.50
C VAL A 115 -12.85 -4.38 3.71
N ARG A 116 -12.97 -3.77 4.90
CA ARG A 116 -12.44 -4.28 6.18
C ARG A 116 -10.92 -4.48 6.21
N PHE A 117 -10.15 -3.68 5.48
CA PHE A 117 -8.71 -3.60 5.77
C PHE A 117 -8.52 -2.93 7.13
N SER A 118 -7.73 -3.57 7.99
CA SER A 118 -7.49 -3.07 9.34
C SER A 118 -6.50 -1.93 9.36
N HIS A 119 -5.59 -1.88 8.37
CA HIS A 119 -4.64 -0.79 8.22
C HIS A 119 -4.50 -0.42 6.75
N VAL A 120 -4.60 0.87 6.48
CA VAL A 120 -4.35 1.48 5.16
C VAL A 120 -3.16 2.42 5.30
N LEU A 121 -2.07 2.09 4.61
CA LEU A 121 -0.85 2.85 4.55
C LEU A 121 -0.73 3.44 3.15
N ALA A 122 -0.85 4.75 3.02
CA ALA A 122 -0.90 5.42 1.72
C ALA A 122 0.08 6.58 1.66
N ASN A 123 0.54 6.88 0.45
CA ASN A 123 1.39 8.02 0.14
C ASN A 123 0.62 9.05 -0.71
N MET A 124 0.48 10.27 -0.20
CA MET A 124 -0.36 11.35 -0.76
C MET A 124 0.35 12.24 -1.80
N SER A 125 1.59 11.93 -2.18
CA SER A 125 2.36 12.76 -3.11
C SER A 125 3.00 11.90 -4.19
N GLU A 126 3.39 12.54 -5.29
CA GLU A 126 4.46 12.08 -6.18
C GLU A 126 5.78 12.11 -5.40
N SER A 127 5.84 11.35 -4.29
CA SER A 127 7.09 11.21 -3.55
C SER A 127 8.10 10.61 -4.50
N GLU A 128 9.35 11.05 -4.40
CA GLU A 128 10.43 10.41 -5.12
C GLU A 128 10.31 8.90 -4.98
N ASP A 129 10.26 8.19 -6.10
CA ASP A 129 10.19 6.73 -6.25
C ASP A 129 11.19 5.97 -5.34
N THR A 130 12.19 6.65 -4.81
CA THR A 130 13.18 6.20 -3.82
C THR A 130 12.63 6.16 -2.39
N ALA A 131 11.78 7.13 -2.00
CA ALA A 131 11.18 7.21 -0.67
C ALA A 131 10.15 6.11 -0.44
N CYS A 132 9.31 5.78 -1.43
CA CYS A 132 8.38 4.64 -1.35
C CYS A 132 9.12 3.32 -1.08
N GLY A 133 10.17 3.04 -1.85
CA GLY A 133 10.97 1.83 -1.65
C GLY A 133 11.67 1.79 -0.29
N GLU A 134 12.19 2.93 0.20
CA GLU A 134 12.77 3.02 1.55
C GLU A 134 11.73 2.77 2.64
N VAL A 135 10.54 3.36 2.51
CA VAL A 135 9.41 3.15 3.44
C VAL A 135 8.99 1.69 3.45
N ALA A 136 8.73 1.09 2.28
CA ALA A 136 8.30 -0.29 2.18
C ALA A 136 9.33 -1.24 2.81
N ARG A 137 10.61 -1.07 2.47
CA ARG A 137 11.70 -1.87 3.04
C ARG A 137 11.75 -1.79 4.55
N GLU A 138 11.83 -0.57 5.11
CA GLU A 138 11.93 -0.38 6.56
C GLU A 138 10.65 -0.86 7.28
N PHE A 139 9.49 -0.66 6.66
CA PHE A 139 8.21 -1.11 7.20
C PHE A 139 8.16 -2.62 7.31
N TYR A 140 8.46 -3.36 6.23
CA TYR A 140 8.47 -4.82 6.25
C TYR A 140 9.56 -5.38 7.15
N TRP A 141 10.75 -4.77 7.16
CA TRP A 141 11.81 -5.14 8.07
C TRP A 141 11.34 -5.04 9.54
N LEU A 142 10.72 -3.92 9.94
CA LEU A 142 10.18 -3.74 11.29
C LEU A 142 9.01 -4.67 11.58
N LEU A 143 8.06 -4.78 10.66
CA LEU A 143 6.87 -5.60 10.81
C LEU A 143 7.23 -7.08 11.04
N PHE A 144 8.24 -7.57 10.33
CA PHE A 144 8.65 -8.96 10.40
C PHE A 144 9.71 -9.25 11.48
N ASN A 145 10.44 -8.25 11.99
CA ASN A 145 11.40 -8.42 13.10
C ASN A 145 10.76 -8.33 14.50
N ASN A 146 9.53 -7.85 14.61
CA ASN A 146 8.96 -7.56 15.92
C ASN A 146 8.38 -8.82 16.56
N ASP A 147 9.23 -9.69 17.11
CA ASP A 147 8.85 -10.96 17.76
C ASP A 147 8.18 -10.80 19.13
N GLY A 148 7.87 -9.55 19.52
CA GLY A 148 7.19 -9.26 20.77
C GLY A 148 5.79 -9.88 20.81
N ASN A 149 5.33 -10.18 22.03
CA ASN A 149 3.95 -10.61 22.33
C ASN A 149 2.96 -9.44 22.21
N VAL A 150 3.03 -8.72 21.09
CA VAL A 150 2.20 -7.58 20.71
C VAL A 150 1.22 -8.05 19.65
N ASP A 151 -0.05 -7.62 19.79
CA ASP A 151 -1.10 -7.89 18.81
C ASP A 151 -0.69 -7.39 17.40
N GLY A 152 -1.21 -8.07 16.37
CA GLY A 152 -0.87 -7.79 14.98
C GLY A 152 -1.18 -6.35 14.57
N HIS A 153 -2.28 -5.75 15.04
CA HIS A 153 -2.61 -4.37 14.72
C HIS A 153 -1.61 -3.37 15.31
N GLN A 154 -1.25 -3.60 16.58
CA GLN A 154 -0.29 -2.77 17.27
C GLN A 154 1.10 -2.88 16.61
N ARG A 155 1.47 -4.06 16.12
CA ARG A 155 2.71 -4.28 15.39
C ARG A 155 2.79 -3.45 14.12
N VAL A 156 1.70 -3.39 13.35
CA VAL A 156 1.61 -2.59 12.11
C VAL A 156 1.74 -1.11 12.42
N THR A 157 1.00 -0.63 13.42
CA THR A 157 1.05 0.78 13.86
C THR A 157 2.46 1.19 14.27
N ILE A 158 3.09 0.39 15.14
CA ILE A 158 4.44 0.66 15.63
C ILE A 158 5.44 0.66 14.48
N ALA A 159 5.37 -0.33 13.59
CA ALA A 159 6.27 -0.42 12.44
C ALA A 159 6.15 0.86 11.59
N PHE A 160 4.94 1.25 11.20
CA PHE A 160 4.76 2.44 10.37
C PHE A 160 5.19 3.73 11.07
N HIS A 161 4.81 3.91 12.34
CA HIS A 161 5.22 5.08 13.12
C HIS A 161 6.74 5.23 13.20
N GLU A 162 7.45 4.13 13.47
CA GLU A 162 8.91 4.13 13.56
C GLU A 162 9.57 4.43 12.22
N VAL A 163 9.04 3.93 11.09
CA VAL A 163 9.54 4.32 9.75
C VAL A 163 9.40 5.83 9.54
N MET A 164 8.23 6.39 9.80
CA MET A 164 7.99 7.82 9.58
C MET A 164 8.86 8.71 10.45
N LYS A 165 9.04 8.31 11.72
CA LYS A 165 9.94 8.99 12.65
C LYS A 165 11.38 8.96 12.14
N ARG A 166 11.89 7.79 11.74
CA ARG A 166 13.25 7.65 11.18
C ARG A 166 13.46 8.51 9.93
N LEU A 167 12.50 8.53 9.02
CA LEU A 167 12.59 9.34 7.79
C LEU A 167 12.57 10.83 8.08
N ARG A 168 11.68 11.28 8.97
CA ARG A 168 11.64 12.66 9.43
C ARG A 168 12.95 13.09 10.08
N ASP A 169 13.52 12.26 10.95
CA ASP A 169 14.74 12.56 11.67
C ASP A 169 15.97 12.54 10.73
N LYS A 170 15.98 11.66 9.71
CA LYS A 170 17.02 11.59 8.67
C LYS A 170 16.95 12.75 7.66
N ARG A 171 15.74 13.22 7.35
CA ARG A 171 15.48 14.24 6.31
C ARG A 171 14.51 15.32 6.81
N PRO A 172 14.86 16.09 7.87
CA PRO A 172 13.93 17.04 8.49
C PRO A 172 13.49 18.16 7.53
N LEU A 173 14.37 18.55 6.60
CA LEU A 173 14.10 19.60 5.62
C LEU A 173 13.42 19.10 4.33
N ALA A 174 13.46 17.79 4.05
CA ALA A 174 12.83 17.21 2.86
C ALA A 174 11.45 16.63 3.21
N PHE A 175 10.55 17.50 3.70
CA PHE A 175 9.23 17.12 4.22
C PHE A 175 8.38 16.32 3.22
N LEU A 176 8.52 16.57 1.92
CA LEU A 176 7.80 15.81 0.87
C LEU A 176 8.18 14.32 0.83
N THR A 177 9.26 13.91 1.48
CA THR A 177 9.71 12.50 1.51
C THR A 177 9.14 11.70 2.68
N TRP A 178 8.43 12.33 3.62
CA TRP A 178 7.87 11.64 4.80
C TRP A 178 6.49 12.17 5.21
N ALA A 179 6.20 13.46 5.04
CA ALA A 179 4.92 14.06 5.42
C ALA A 179 3.71 13.54 4.62
N PRO A 180 3.83 13.13 3.34
CA PRO A 180 2.69 12.64 2.57
C PRO A 180 2.22 11.23 2.98
N PHE A 181 2.97 10.52 3.81
CA PHE A 181 2.59 9.18 4.24
C PHE A 181 1.54 9.24 5.35
N MET A 182 0.46 8.48 5.19
CA MET A 182 -0.63 8.40 6.15
C MET A 182 -0.98 6.96 6.49
N HIS A 183 -1.46 6.79 7.72
CA HIS A 183 -1.95 5.53 8.26
C HIS A 183 -3.37 5.71 8.76
N CYS A 184 -4.30 4.90 8.24
CA CYS A 184 -5.67 4.82 8.72
C CYS A 184 -5.95 3.43 9.28
N GLU A 185 -6.71 3.37 10.35
CA GLU A 185 -7.18 2.15 11.00
C GLU A 185 -8.71 2.11 11.00
N ALA A 186 -9.29 0.91 11.06
CA ALA A 186 -10.73 0.66 11.09
C ALA A 186 -11.16 0.10 12.44
#